data_AF-A0AAV5LF05-F1
#
_entry.id   AF-A0AAV5LF05-F1
#
_cell.length_a   1.000
_cell.length_b   1.000
_cell.length_c   1.000
_cell.angle_alpha   90.00
_cell.angle_beta   90.00
_cell.angle_gamma   90.00
#
_symmetry.space_group_name_H-M   'P 1'
#
loop_
_entity.id
_entity.type
_entity.pdbx_description
1 polymer ?
#
loop_
_entity_poly.entity_id
_entity_poly.type
_entity_poly.pdbx_seq_one_letter_code
_entity_poly.pdbx_strand_id
1 'polypeptide(L)'
;MDPSKTPGLGASGAVNAIMLLNIFLNPMATLYFDFIIPVPAMLLGIFLIGKDLWRMTEGNNHISGAAHLGGAAVAAIAWARIRRGRF
;
A
#
# COMPACT_ATOMS: atom_id res chain seq x y z
N MET A 1 -6.32 -5.92 -26.36
CA MET A 1 -6.63 -4.90 -25.34
C MET A 1 -5.30 -4.30 -24.91
N ASP A 2 -5.05 -3.03 -25.24
CA ASP A 2 -3.79 -2.34 -24.92
C ASP A 2 -3.83 -1.89 -23.44
N PRO A 3 -2.99 -2.46 -22.54
CA PRO A 3 -3.03 -2.16 -21.11
C PRO A 3 -2.65 -0.70 -20.78
N SER A 4 -2.12 0.06 -21.76
CA SER A 4 -1.84 1.49 -21.59
C SER A 4 -3.09 2.39 -21.59
N LYS A 5 -4.27 1.84 -21.89
CA LYS A 5 -5.54 2.59 -22.06
C LYS A 5 -6.62 2.28 -21.01
N THR A 6 -6.26 1.83 -19.82
CA THR A 6 -7.19 1.73 -18.67
C THR A 6 -6.96 2.90 -17.70
N PRO A 7 -7.74 4.00 -17.80
CA PRO A 7 -7.69 5.11 -16.85
C PRO A 7 -8.05 4.57 -15.46
N GLY A 8 -7.14 4.64 -14.49
CA GLY A 8 -7.41 4.26 -13.10
C GLY A 8 -6.42 3.30 -12.45
N LEU A 9 -5.59 2.59 -13.23
CA LEU A 9 -4.54 1.73 -12.66
C LEU A 9 -3.54 2.51 -11.80
N GLY A 10 -3.17 3.73 -12.20
CA GLY A 10 -2.21 4.57 -11.46
C GLY A 10 -2.76 5.18 -10.16
N ALA A 11 -4.04 5.60 -10.16
CA ALA A 11 -4.66 6.22 -8.98
C ALA A 11 -4.83 5.21 -7.83
N SER A 12 -5.25 3.98 -8.14
CA SER A 12 -5.38 2.90 -7.14
C SER A 12 -4.04 2.57 -6.47
N GLY A 13 -2.94 2.58 -7.23
CA GLY A 13 -1.59 2.37 -6.71
C GLY A 13 -1.15 3.49 -5.75
N ALA A 14 -1.41 4.76 -6.10
CA ALA A 14 -1.09 5.90 -5.25
C ALA A 14 -1.88 5.88 -3.92
N VAL A 15 -3.17 5.51 -3.96
CA VAL A 15 -4.00 5.37 -2.76
C VAL A 15 -3.47 4.26 -1.85
N ASN A 16 -3.17 3.07 -2.40
CA ASN A 16 -2.58 1.97 -1.62
C ASN A 16 -1.23 2.38 -0.99
N ALA A 17 -0.41 3.11 -1.73
CA ALA A 17 0.89 3.58 -1.26
C ALA A 17 0.74 4.52 -0.04
N ILE A 18 -0.10 5.55 -0.13
CA ILE A 18 -0.36 6.48 0.99
C ILE A 18 -1.02 5.75 2.17
N MET A 19 -1.91 4.79 1.92
CA MET A 19 -2.55 4.01 2.97
C MET A 19 -1.54 3.15 3.73
N LEU A 20 -0.65 2.42 3.04
CA LEU A 20 0.44 1.66 3.67
C LEU A 20 1.38 2.58 4.45
N LEU A 21 1.71 3.76 3.93
CA LEU A 21 2.51 4.75 4.65
C LEU A 21 1.90 5.09 6.02
N ASN A 22 0.61 5.42 6.02
CA ASN A 22 -0.09 5.78 7.25
C ASN A 22 -0.18 4.59 8.22
N ILE A 23 -0.38 3.37 7.71
CA ILE A 23 -0.37 2.14 8.52
C ILE A 23 0.99 1.93 9.21
N PHE A 24 2.11 2.14 8.50
CA PHE A 24 3.44 1.99 9.08
C PHE A 24 3.77 3.07 10.11
N LEU A 25 3.34 4.32 9.86
CA LEU A 25 3.57 5.43 10.79
C LEU A 25 2.69 5.34 12.04
N ASN A 26 1.46 4.84 11.90
CA ASN A 26 0.45 4.81 12.97
C ASN A 26 -0.27 3.45 13.02
N PRO A 27 0.41 2.36 13.43
CA PRO A 27 -0.14 1.01 13.34
C PRO A 27 -1.39 0.76 14.20
N MET A 28 -1.56 1.54 15.27
CA MET A 28 -2.73 1.45 16.17
C MET A 28 -3.86 2.42 15.79
N ALA A 29 -3.70 3.23 14.73
CA ALA A 29 -4.77 4.10 14.26
C ALA A 29 -6.00 3.29 13.85
N THR A 30 -7.20 3.83 14.09
CA THR A 30 -8.44 3.17 13.66
C THR A 30 -8.69 3.51 12.19
N LEU A 31 -8.79 2.48 11.37
CA LEU A 31 -9.24 2.55 9.99
C LEU A 31 -10.53 1.76 9.85
N TYR A 32 -11.43 2.20 8.98
CA TYR A 32 -12.69 1.50 8.73
C TYR A 32 -12.52 0.58 7.52
N PHE A 33 -12.59 -0.73 7.77
CA PHE A 33 -12.68 -1.72 6.71
C PHE A 33 -14.07 -1.65 6.09
N ASP A 34 -14.10 -1.44 4.77
CA ASP A 34 -15.31 -1.23 3.96
C ASP A 34 -16.26 -0.17 4.56
N PHE A 35 -15.67 0.88 5.16
CA PHE A 35 -16.38 1.98 5.82
C PHE A 35 -17.28 1.61 7.01
N ILE A 36 -17.30 0.35 7.45
CA ILE A 36 -18.21 -0.14 8.49
C ILE A 36 -17.46 -0.65 9.72
N ILE A 37 -16.41 -1.46 9.50
CA ILE A 37 -15.77 -2.21 10.60
C ILE A 37 -14.51 -1.47 11.05
N PRO A 38 -14.47 -0.86 12.25
CA PRO A 38 -13.28 -0.22 12.76
C PRO A 38 -12.23 -1.29 13.11
N VAL A 39 -11.04 -1.16 12.55
CA VAL A 39 -9.91 -2.06 12.80
C VAL A 39 -8.62 -1.28 13.04
N PRO A 40 -7.68 -1.79 13.85
CA PRO A 40 -6.33 -1.26 13.89
C PRO A 40 -5.67 -1.29 12.51
N ALA A 41 -5.01 -0.19 12.15
CA ALA A 41 -4.37 0.00 10.85
C ALA A 41 -3.39 -1.13 10.50
N MET A 42 -2.69 -1.68 11.49
CA MET A 42 -1.78 -2.82 11.32
C MET A 42 -2.48 -4.04 10.71
N LEU A 43 -3.73 -4.35 11.10
CA LEU A 43 -4.46 -5.50 10.56
C LEU A 43 -4.76 -5.33 9.07
N LEU A 44 -5.12 -4.11 8.67
CA LEU A 44 -5.29 -3.75 7.26
C LEU A 44 -3.97 -3.87 6.50
N GLY A 45 -2.85 -3.44 7.09
CA GLY A 45 -1.51 -3.60 6.49
C GLY A 45 -1.15 -5.06 6.23
N ILE A 46 -1.34 -5.93 7.24
CA ILE A 46 -1.10 -7.37 7.12
C ILE A 46 -1.99 -7.97 6.02
N PHE A 47 -3.27 -7.61 5.99
CA PHE A 47 -4.21 -8.09 4.98
C PHE A 47 -3.80 -7.70 3.56
N LEU A 48 -3.39 -6.45 3.35
CA LEU A 48 -2.97 -5.95 2.03
C LEU A 48 -1.71 -6.66 1.55
N ILE A 49 -0.69 -6.76 2.39
CA ILE A 49 0.58 -7.44 2.08
C ILE A 49 0.34 -8.94 1.86
N GLY A 50 -0.43 -9.59 2.73
CA GLY A 50 -0.75 -11.01 2.63
C GLY A 50 -1.51 -11.36 1.35
N LYS A 51 -2.47 -10.51 0.95
CA LYS A 51 -3.16 -10.66 -0.35
C LYS A 51 -2.21 -10.53 -1.52
N ASP A 52 -1.31 -9.55 -1.49
CA ASP A 52 -0.35 -9.36 -2.58
C ASP A 52 0.60 -10.56 -2.68
N LEU A 53 1.06 -11.11 -1.55
CA LEU A 53 1.90 -12.31 -1.51
C LEU A 53 1.17 -13.57 -2.01
N TRP A 54 -0.09 -13.76 -1.62
CA TRP A 54 -0.93 -14.87 -2.10
C TRP A 54 -1.11 -14.83 -3.62
N ARG A 55 -1.35 -13.64 -4.18
CA ARG A 55 -1.52 -13.46 -5.63
C ARG A 55 -0.24 -13.73 -6.41
N MET A 56 0.93 -13.46 -5.83
CA MET A 56 2.21 -13.87 -6.40
C MET A 56 2.33 -15.39 -6.47
N THR A 57 1.87 -16.10 -5.43
CA THR A 57 1.91 -17.57 -5.41
C THR A 57 0.95 -18.23 -6.41
N GLU A 58 -0.12 -17.55 -6.81
CA GLU A 58 -1.06 -18.01 -7.84
C GLU A 58 -0.58 -17.77 -9.30
N GLY A 59 0.64 -17.24 -9.49
CA GLY A 59 1.20 -16.97 -10.83
C GLY A 59 0.50 -15.82 -11.58
N ASN A 60 -0.33 -15.05 -10.87
CA ASN A 60 -1.15 -13.98 -11.45
C ASN A 60 -0.33 -12.67 -11.50
N ASN A 61 0.64 -12.63 -12.41
CA ASN A 61 1.61 -11.53 -12.58
C ASN A 61 1.01 -10.20 -13.10
N HIS A 62 -0.33 -10.06 -13.13
CA HIS A 62 -1.03 -8.86 -13.60
C HIS A 62 -1.26 -7.80 -12.51
N ILE A 63 -0.42 -7.75 -11.46
CA ILE A 63 -0.38 -6.60 -10.55
C ILE A 63 0.86 -5.77 -10.87
N SER A 64 0.56 -4.69 -11.61
CA SER A 64 1.42 -3.61 -12.07
C SER A 64 2.59 -3.34 -11.13
N GLY A 65 3.81 -3.27 -11.69
CA GLY A 65 5.02 -2.84 -10.99
C GLY A 65 4.85 -1.52 -10.22
N ALA A 66 3.81 -0.73 -10.51
CA ALA A 66 3.40 0.45 -9.76
C ALA A 66 3.06 0.17 -8.28
N ALA A 67 2.54 -1.01 -7.90
CA ALA A 67 2.25 -1.32 -6.50
C ALA A 67 3.54 -1.54 -5.68
N HIS A 68 4.49 -2.30 -6.24
CA HIS A 68 5.82 -2.50 -5.65
C HIS A 68 6.64 -1.21 -5.60
N LEU A 69 6.67 -0.47 -6.72
CA LEU A 69 7.38 0.80 -6.81
C LEU A 69 6.73 1.87 -5.93
N GLY A 70 5.41 1.88 -5.80
CA GLY A 70 4.66 2.75 -4.88
C GLY A 70 4.98 2.44 -3.42
N GLY A 71 4.97 1.16 -3.02
CA GLY A 71 5.39 0.72 -1.69
C GLY A 71 6.84 1.05 -1.38
N ALA A 72 7.75 0.80 -2.33
CA ALA A 72 9.18 1.12 -2.19
C ALA A 72 9.44 2.64 -2.09
N ALA A 73 8.77 3.45 -2.91
CA ALA A 73 8.88 4.91 -2.86
C ALA A 73 8.35 5.49 -1.53
N VAL A 74 7.24 4.94 -1.04
CA VAL A 74 6.67 5.30 0.26
C VAL A 74 7.61 4.98 1.40
N ALA A 75 8.16 3.76 1.43
CA ALA A 75 9.13 3.34 2.44
C ALA A 75 10.38 4.25 2.41
N ALA A 76 10.87 4.59 1.21
CA ALA A 76 12.00 5.50 1.03
C ALA A 76 11.71 6.92 1.54
N ILE A 77 10.53 7.49 1.28
CA ILE A 77 10.12 8.82 1.75
C ILE A 77 9.93 8.85 3.27
N ALA A 78 9.28 7.84 3.84
CA ALA A 78 9.10 7.71 5.28
C ALA A 78 10.44 7.64 6.01
N TRP A 79 11.32 6.77 5.53
CA TRP A 79 12.68 6.60 6.03
C TRP A 79 13.48 7.90 5.95
N ALA A 80 13.41 8.60 4.81
CA ALA A 80 14.08 9.88 4.62
C ALA A 80 13.57 10.97 5.57
N ARG A 81 12.27 10.99 5.90
CA ARG A 81 11.72 11.94 6.89
C ARG A 81 12.12 11.60 8.32
N ILE A 82 12.12 10.31 8.69
CA ILE A 82 12.56 9.87 10.02
C ILE A 82 14.03 10.22 10.26
N ARG A 83 14.89 10.11 9.23
CA ARG A 83 16.31 10.50 9.32
C ARG A 83 16.56 12.02 9.33
N ARG A 84 15.62 12.84 8.84
CA ARG A 84 15.76 14.32 8.87
C ARG A 84 15.20 14.98 10.13
N GLY A 85 14.51 14.25 11.00
CA GLY A 85 13.94 14.76 12.26
C GLY A 85 14.74 14.42 13.51
N ARG A 86 16.00 14.00 13.37
CA ARG A 86 16.90 13.70 14.49
C ARG A 86 18.24 14.37 14.24
N PHE A 87 18.29 15.68 14.47
CA PHE A 87 19.36 16.50 15.07
C PHE A 87 18.91 17.97 15.00
#